data_AF-A0A1B0DNG3-F1
#
_entry.id   AF-A0A1B0DNG3-F1
#
_cell.length_a   1.000
_cell.length_b   1.000
_cell.length_c   1.000
_cell.angle_alpha   90.00
_cell.angle_beta   90.00
_cell.angle_gamma   90.00
#
_symmetry.space_group_name_H-M   'P 1'
#
loop_
_entity.id
_entity.type
_entity.pdbx_description
1 polymer ?
#
loop_
_entity_poly.entity_id
_entity_poly.type
_entity_poly.pdbx_seq_one_letter_code
_entity_poly.pdbx_strand_id
1 'polypeptide(L)'
;MASGSGSCENFSDKFCYICGKYCAVKQSLTRITYYVKQLYLAYFGMKVCNQDKSWAPHKVCKSRLSTESSYGLCIEAHKSDAVVERTRGTVSITVRSKDQFDE
;
A
#
# COMPACT_ATOMS: atom_id res chain seq x y z
N MET A 1 33.38 -6.63 -22.23
CA MET A 1 33.71 -5.88 -21.00
C MET A 1 32.47 -5.08 -20.60
N ALA A 2 31.78 -5.45 -19.51
CA ALA A 2 30.67 -4.67 -18.98
C ALA A 2 31.14 -4.04 -17.65
N SER A 3 31.94 -2.99 -17.75
CA SER A 3 32.37 -2.19 -16.60
C SER A 3 31.40 -1.02 -16.45
N GLY A 4 30.54 -1.13 -15.46
CA GLY A 4 29.56 -0.12 -15.11
C GLY A 4 28.64 -0.66 -14.03
N SER A 5 29.16 -0.85 -12.81
CA SER A 5 28.34 -1.02 -11.62
C SER A 5 27.58 0.30 -11.40
N GLY A 6 26.47 0.48 -12.10
CA GLY A 6 25.57 1.62 -11.95
C GLY A 6 24.92 1.57 -10.57
N SER A 7 25.65 2.01 -9.55
CA SER A 7 25.08 2.27 -8.24
C SER A 7 24.07 3.39 -8.42
N CYS A 8 22.78 3.07 -8.31
CA CYS A 8 21.73 4.07 -8.19
C CYS A 8 22.10 5.01 -7.02
N GLU A 9 22.38 6.28 -7.31
CA GLU A 9 22.74 7.29 -6.30
C GLU A 9 21.62 7.51 -5.28
N ASN A 10 20.39 7.15 -5.65
CA ASN A 10 19.23 7.29 -4.78
C ASN A 10 18.97 6.02 -3.97
N PHE A 11 19.05 6.18 -2.65
CA PHE A 11 18.58 5.17 -1.70
C PHE A 11 17.13 4.75 -2.02
N SER A 12 16.88 3.44 -2.04
CA SER A 12 15.56 2.82 -2.27
C SER A 12 14.46 3.40 -1.37
N ASP A 13 14.84 3.77 -0.17
CA ASP A 13 14.01 4.41 0.86
C ASP A 13 13.59 5.86 0.55
N LYS A 14 13.99 6.43 -0.58
CA LYS A 14 13.43 7.68 -1.13
C LYS A 14 12.19 7.42 -2.00
N PHE A 15 11.88 6.18 -2.32
CA PHE A 15 10.71 5.79 -3.09
C PHE A 15 9.62 5.22 -2.20
N CYS A 16 8.37 5.36 -2.63
CA CYS A 16 7.25 4.69 -1.98
C CYS A 16 7.09 3.27 -2.53
N TYR A 17 7.04 2.26 -1.65
CA TYR A 17 6.84 0.86 -2.02
C TYR A 17 5.55 0.61 -2.79
N ILE A 18 4.46 1.30 -2.42
CA ILE A 18 3.13 1.06 -3.00
C ILE A 18 3.00 1.67 -4.40
N CYS A 19 3.46 2.92 -4.59
CA CYS A 19 3.23 3.65 -5.83
C CYS A 19 4.47 3.86 -6.70
N GLY A 20 5.66 3.43 -6.24
CA GLY A 20 6.92 3.59 -6.96
C GLY A 20 7.40 5.03 -7.13
N LYS A 21 6.70 6.02 -6.58
CA LYS A 21 7.04 7.44 -6.76
C LYS A 21 8.21 7.84 -5.87
N TYR A 22 9.12 8.65 -6.44
CA TYR A 22 10.16 9.35 -5.70
C TYR A 22 9.54 10.39 -4.77
N CYS A 23 9.99 10.41 -3.53
CA CYS A 23 9.54 11.32 -2.49
C CYS A 23 10.74 12.15 -1.99
N ALA A 24 10.87 13.37 -2.50
CA ALA A 24 12.00 14.26 -2.16
C ALA A 24 12.04 14.62 -0.66
N VAL A 25 10.87 14.73 -0.02
CA VAL A 25 10.76 15.14 1.38
C VAL A 25 10.68 13.91 2.28
N LYS A 26 11.68 13.71 3.15
CA LYS A 26 11.75 12.55 4.07
C LYS A 26 10.51 12.39 4.95
N GLN A 27 9.89 13.50 5.37
CA GLN A 27 8.67 13.49 6.21
C GLN A 27 7.42 13.00 5.48
N SER A 28 7.44 12.93 4.14
CA SER A 28 6.33 12.41 3.33
C SER A 28 6.29 10.88 3.30
N LEU A 29 7.34 10.21 3.76
CA LEU A 29 7.46 8.76 3.82
C LEU A 29 7.34 8.25 5.28
N THR A 30 6.75 7.08 5.45
CA THR A 30 6.65 6.36 6.72
C THR A 30 7.06 4.90 6.53
N ARG A 31 7.48 4.22 7.59
CA ARG A 31 7.85 2.79 7.54
C ARG A 31 6.64 1.93 7.21
N ILE A 32 6.87 0.79 6.55
CA ILE A 32 5.85 -0.23 6.33
C ILE A 32 5.56 -0.94 7.67
N THR A 33 4.46 -0.57 8.31
CA THR A 33 3.99 -1.19 9.55
C THR A 33 3.18 -2.46 9.27
N TYR A 34 2.88 -3.25 10.31
CA TYR A 34 1.97 -4.40 10.19
C TYR A 34 0.63 -3.99 9.55
N TYR A 35 0.09 -2.85 9.97
CA TYR A 35 -1.12 -2.28 9.40
C TYR A 35 -1.03 -2.08 7.89
N VAL A 36 0.05 -1.45 7.40
CA VAL A 36 0.28 -1.27 5.96
C VAL A 36 0.36 -2.60 5.21
N LYS A 37 0.96 -3.64 5.81
CA LYS A 37 1.02 -4.99 5.21
C LYS A 37 -0.36 -5.63 5.08
N GLN A 38 -1.20 -5.52 6.12
CA GLN A 38 -2.58 -6.02 6.09
C GLN A 38 -3.40 -5.30 5.01
N LEU A 39 -3.24 -3.99 4.90
CA LEU A 39 -3.90 -3.21 3.85
C LEU A 39 -3.41 -3.57 2.45
N TYR A 40 -2.11 -3.76 2.29
CA TYR A 40 -1.55 -4.17 1.01
C TYR A 40 -2.13 -5.54 0.59
N LEU A 41 -2.27 -6.48 1.53
CA LEU A 41 -2.94 -7.75 1.30
C LEU A 41 -4.44 -7.59 0.99
N ALA A 42 -5.14 -6.73 1.75
CA ALA A 42 -6.55 -6.44 1.56
C ALA A 42 -6.85 -5.61 0.30
N TYR A 43 -5.86 -4.90 -0.27
CA TYR A 43 -6.00 -4.14 -1.52
C TYR A 43 -5.47 -4.86 -2.77
N PHE A 44 -4.38 -5.62 -2.68
CA PHE A 44 -3.79 -6.34 -3.82
C PHE A 44 -4.00 -7.85 -3.80
N GLY A 45 -4.33 -8.43 -2.65
CA GLY A 45 -4.45 -9.89 -2.50
C GLY A 45 -3.10 -10.59 -2.38
N MET A 46 -2.04 -9.82 -2.18
CA MET A 46 -0.66 -10.30 -2.14
C MET A 46 0.04 -9.77 -0.89
N LYS A 47 0.98 -10.53 -0.35
CA LYS A 47 1.81 -10.07 0.77
C LYS A 47 2.89 -9.10 0.27
N VAL A 48 3.31 -8.20 1.14
CA VAL A 48 4.49 -7.36 0.91
C VAL A 48 5.73 -8.27 0.89
N CYS A 49 6.49 -8.23 -0.21
CA CYS A 49 7.67 -9.06 -0.45
C CYS A 49 8.96 -8.21 -0.54
N ASN A 50 10.12 -8.88 -0.47
CA ASN A 50 11.47 -8.32 -0.66
C ASN A 50 11.89 -7.24 0.35
N GLN A 51 11.24 -7.18 1.51
CA GLN A 51 11.58 -6.22 2.58
C GLN A 51 12.88 -6.57 3.32
N ASP A 52 13.50 -7.70 2.99
CA ASP A 52 14.85 -8.09 3.41
C ASP A 52 15.93 -7.56 2.45
N LYS A 53 15.53 -7.05 1.27
CA LYS A 53 16.46 -6.62 0.23
C LYS A 53 16.70 -5.12 0.30
N SER A 54 17.97 -4.72 0.38
CA SER A 54 18.38 -3.31 0.44
C SER A 54 17.91 -2.47 -0.75
N TRP A 55 17.75 -3.08 -1.93
CA TRP A 55 17.27 -2.41 -3.13
C TRP A 55 15.75 -2.14 -3.13
N ALA A 56 14.98 -2.82 -2.28
CA ALA A 56 13.54 -2.62 -2.19
C ALA A 56 13.22 -1.38 -1.33
N PRO A 57 12.16 -0.62 -1.65
CA PRO A 57 11.72 0.44 -0.76
C PRO A 57 11.14 -0.13 0.55
N HIS A 58 11.57 0.38 1.71
CA HIS A 58 11.03 -0.04 3.01
C HIS A 58 10.01 0.96 3.58
N LYS A 59 9.64 1.95 2.77
CA LYS A 59 8.77 3.06 3.15
C LYS A 59 7.64 3.27 2.17
N VAL A 60 6.56 3.85 2.67
CA VAL A 60 5.38 4.23 1.90
C VAL A 60 5.07 5.70 2.11
N CYS A 61 4.54 6.37 1.09
CA CYS A 61 4.14 7.76 1.24
C CYS A 61 2.85 7.88 2.05
N LYS A 62 2.80 8.90 2.92
CA LYS A 62 1.66 9.16 3.80
C LYS A 62 0.37 9.46 3.04
N SER A 63 0.47 10.02 1.83
CA SER A 63 -0.67 10.27 0.94
C SER A 63 -1.38 9.00 0.44
N ARG A 64 -0.76 7.82 0.57
CA ARG A 64 -1.42 6.52 0.31
C ARG A 64 -2.08 5.94 1.54
N LEU A 65 -1.93 6.58 2.69
CA LEU A 65 -2.56 6.15 3.94
C LEU A 65 -3.66 7.14 4.39
N SER A 66 -3.84 8.25 3.67
CA SER A 66 -4.96 9.16 3.88
C SER A 66 -6.26 8.52 3.40
N THR A 67 -7.36 8.79 4.12
CA THR A 67 -8.73 8.30 3.85
C THR A 67 -9.18 8.56 2.41
N GLU A 68 -8.79 9.69 1.83
CA GLU A 68 -9.12 10.08 0.45
C GLU A 68 -8.44 9.24 -0.64
N SER A 69 -7.45 8.42 -0.27
CA SER A 69 -6.78 7.54 -1.24
C SER A 69 -7.55 6.24 -1.40
N SER A 70 -7.44 5.56 -2.55
CA SER A 70 -8.07 4.24 -2.75
C SER A 70 -7.70 3.21 -1.67
N TYR A 71 -6.47 3.29 -1.14
CA TYR A 71 -5.99 2.51 -0.02
C TYR A 71 -6.61 2.95 1.32
N GLY A 72 -6.82 4.26 1.50
CA GLY A 72 -7.56 4.87 2.61
C GLY A 72 -9.04 4.47 2.67
N LEU A 73 -9.68 4.34 1.51
CA LEU A 73 -11.04 3.81 1.45
C LEU A 73 -11.07 2.33 1.84
N CYS A 74 -10.10 1.53 1.38
CA CYS A 74 -9.97 0.13 1.81
C CYS A 74 -9.61 -0.02 3.30
N ILE A 75 -8.93 0.96 3.87
CA ILE A 75 -8.70 1.07 5.32
C ILE A 75 -10.02 1.13 6.07
N GLU A 76 -10.89 2.06 5.71
CA GLU A 76 -12.17 2.26 6.39
C GLU A 76 -13.08 1.04 6.17
N ALA A 77 -13.06 0.47 4.96
CA ALA A 77 -13.75 -0.77 4.66
C ALA A 77 -13.35 -1.91 5.61
N HIS A 78 -12.05 -2.12 5.83
CA HIS A 78 -11.56 -3.19 6.70
C HIS A 78 -11.95 -2.98 8.17
N LYS A 79 -12.13 -1.73 8.62
CA LYS A 79 -12.63 -1.42 9.97
C LYS A 79 -14.13 -1.65 10.13
N SER A 80 -14.90 -1.63 9.04
CA SER A 80 -16.37 -1.61 9.05
C SER A 80 -17.03 -2.93 8.61
N ASP A 81 -16.35 -4.08 8.73
CA ASP A 81 -16.81 -5.38 8.20
C ASP A 81 -17.24 -5.33 6.71
N ALA A 82 -16.71 -4.36 5.96
CA ALA A 82 -17.06 -4.18 4.56
C ALA A 82 -16.35 -5.22 3.69
N VAL A 83 -17.03 -5.67 2.64
CA VAL A 83 -16.47 -6.61 1.67
C VAL A 83 -15.72 -5.83 0.60
N VAL A 84 -14.45 -6.15 0.42
CA VAL A 84 -13.62 -5.63 -0.67
C VAL A 84 -13.63 -6.64 -1.80
N GLU A 85 -14.36 -6.34 -2.87
CA GLU A 85 -14.44 -7.20 -4.05
C GLU A 85 -13.45 -6.72 -5.12
N ARG A 86 -12.80 -7.68 -5.79
CA ARG A 86 -11.88 -7.40 -6.90
C ARG A 86 -12.33 -8.09 -8.17
N THR A 87 -12.66 -7.27 -9.16
CA THR A 87 -12.76 -7.67 -10.56
C THR A 87 -11.59 -7.04 -11.32
N ARG A 88 -11.16 -7.66 -12.43
CA ARG A 88 -9.95 -7.26 -13.18
C ARG A 88 -9.84 -5.72 -13.37
N GLY A 89 -8.95 -5.09 -12.61
CA GLY A 89 -8.67 -3.65 -12.69
C GLY A 89 -9.56 -2.74 -11.81
N THR A 90 -10.58 -3.28 -11.16
CA THR A 90 -11.54 -2.51 -10.34
C THR A 90 -11.59 -3.08 -8.92
N VAL A 91 -11.40 -2.20 -7.93
CA VAL A 91 -11.63 -2.51 -6.52
C VAL A 91 -12.94 -1.85 -6.12
N SER A 92 -13.93 -2.67 -5.79
CA SER A 92 -15.23 -2.23 -5.30
C SER A 92 -15.30 -2.47 -3.79
N ILE A 93 -15.74 -1.46 -3.05
CA ILE A 93 -15.92 -1.55 -1.61
C ILE A 93 -17.43 -1.54 -1.35
N THR A 94 -17.94 -2.65 -0.81
CA THR A 94 -19.35 -2.78 -0.44
C THR A 94 -19.44 -2.83 1.08
N VAL A 95 -19.97 -1.78 1.69
CA VAL A 95 -20.27 -1.77 3.14
C VAL A 95 -21.56 -2.57 3.33
N ARG A 96 -21.52 -3.65 4.13
CA ARG A 96 -22.74 -4.32 4.54
C ARG A 96 -23.47 -3.38 5.50
N SER A 97 -24.62 -2.83 5.10
CA SER A 97 -25.53 -2.15 6.03
C SER A 97 -26.00 -3.16 7.06
N LYS A 98 -26.00 -2.77 8.34
CA LYS A 98 -26.35 -3.63 9.47
C LYS A 98 -27.85 -3.90 9.61
N ASP A 99 -28.67 -3.47 8.63
CA ASP A 99 -30.12 -3.46 8.67
C ASP A 99 -30.77 -4.56 7.81
N GLN A 100 -30.19 -5.77 7.79
CA GLN A 100 -30.85 -6.91 7.12
C GLN A 100 -30.54 -8.23 7.83
N PHE A 101 -30.92 -8.30 9.11
CA PHE A 101 -31.19 -9.56 9.79
C PHE A 101 -32.25 -9.29 10.85
N ASP A 102 -33.51 -9.50 10.50
CA ASP A 102 -34.56 -10.12 11.31
C ASP A 102 -35.84 -10.09 10.45
N GLU A 103 -36.25 -11.27 9.97
CA GLU A 103 -37.65 -11.60 9.64
C GLU A 103 -38.26 -12.30 10.84
#